data_AF-A0A2U9C6Y2-F1
#
_entry.id   AF-A0A2U9C6Y2-F1
#
_cell.length_a   1.000
_cell.length_b   1.000
_cell.length_c   1.000
_cell.angle_alpha   90.00
_cell.angle_beta   90.00
_cell.angle_gamma   90.00
#
_symmetry.space_group_name_H-M   'P 1'
#
loop_
_entity.id
_entity.type
_entity.pdbx_description
1 polymer ?
#
loop_
_entity_poly.entity_id
_entity_poly.type
_entity_poly.pdbx_seq_one_letter_code
_entity_poly.pdbx_strand_id
1 'polypeptide(L)'
;MWYEILPGFAIMTVCLMIPGIATAQIHKFTNGGKEKRVARVPWHWYLMQRDKRVSGTGEYYDSKVRGSVCVCVCVYKRIYIYV
;
A
#
# COMPACT_ATOMS: atom_id res chain seq x y z
N MET A 1 -32.02 -14.15 -27.98
CA MET A 1 -31.19 -14.82 -26.95
C MET A 1 -30.22 -13.80 -26.38
N TRP A 2 -30.70 -12.98 -25.45
CA TRP A 2 -29.98 -11.87 -24.82
C TRP A 2 -28.68 -12.25 -24.09
N TYR A 3 -28.45 -13.54 -23.81
CA TYR A 3 -27.27 -14.04 -23.10
C TYR A 3 -25.97 -14.03 -23.91
N GLU A 4 -26.01 -13.84 -25.24
CA GLU A 4 -24.80 -13.83 -26.08
C GLU A 4 -23.87 -12.63 -25.83
N ILE A 5 -24.32 -11.58 -25.14
CA ILE A 5 -23.46 -10.46 -24.72
C ILE A 5 -22.65 -10.79 -23.44
N LEU A 6 -23.12 -11.74 -22.62
CA LEU A 6 -22.48 -12.11 -21.36
C LEU A 6 -21.04 -12.62 -21.53
N PRO A 7 -20.67 -13.46 -22.52
CA PRO A 7 -19.28 -13.88 -22.68
C PRO A 7 -18.34 -12.72 -23.02
N GLY A 8 -18.79 -11.76 -23.85
CA GLY A 8 -18.01 -10.55 -24.15
C GLY A 8 -17.77 -9.70 -22.91
N PHE A 9 -18.82 -9.50 -22.10
CA PHE A 9 -18.72 -8.74 -20.86
C PHE A 9 -17.86 -9.46 -19.80
N ALA A 10 -17.95 -10.78 -19.68
CA ALA A 10 -17.13 -11.59 -18.78
C ALA A 10 -15.63 -11.46 -19.10
N ILE A 11 -15.25 -11.52 -20.39
CA ILE A 11 -13.84 -11.38 -20.78
C ILE A 11 -13.33 -9.97 -20.48
N MET A 12 -14.10 -8.93 -20.81
CA MET A 12 -13.72 -7.54 -20.52
C MET A 12 -13.53 -7.29 -19.03
N THR A 13 -14.45 -7.76 -18.19
CA THR A 13 -14.34 -7.60 -16.72
C THR A 13 -13.13 -8.34 -16.15
N VAL A 14 -12.84 -9.55 -16.61
CA VAL A 14 -11.65 -10.29 -16.18
C VAL A 14 -10.37 -9.57 -16.59
N CYS A 15 -10.27 -9.11 -17.83
CA CYS A 15 -9.11 -8.35 -18.31
C CYS A 15 -8.87 -7.07 -17.50
N LEU A 16 -9.92 -6.39 -17.06
CA LEU A 16 -9.82 -5.19 -16.21
C LEU A 16 -9.55 -5.50 -14.73
N MET A 17 -9.96 -6.66 -14.22
CA MET A 17 -9.69 -7.07 -12.83
C MET A 17 -8.23 -7.49 -12.61
N ILE A 18 -7.61 -8.14 -13.59
CA ILE A 18 -6.22 -8.64 -13.52
C ILE A 18 -5.22 -7.55 -13.06
N PRO A 19 -5.15 -6.35 -13.65
CA PRO A 19 -4.18 -5.34 -13.23
C PRO A 19 -4.40 -4.86 -11.79
N GLY A 20 -5.64 -4.79 -11.31
CA GLY A 20 -5.95 -4.40 -9.92
C GLY A 20 -5.43 -5.44 -8.91
N ILE A 21 -5.66 -6.72 -9.19
CA ILE A 21 -5.18 -7.82 -8.33
C ILE A 21 -3.64 -7.90 -8.38
N ALA A 22 -3.07 -7.82 -9.59
CA ALA A 22 -1.62 -7.89 -9.77
C ALA A 22 -0.89 -6.77 -9.02
N THR A 23 -1.34 -5.53 -9.14
CA THR A 23 -0.70 -4.39 -8.46
C THR A 23 -0.83 -4.46 -6.94
N ALA A 24 -1.95 -4.94 -6.41
CA ALA A 24 -2.12 -5.16 -4.97
C ALA A 24 -1.12 -6.20 -4.44
N GLN A 25 -0.89 -7.30 -5.16
CA GLN A 25 0.10 -8.31 -4.75
C GLN A 25 1.53 -7.79 -4.88
N ILE A 26 1.86 -7.09 -5.96
CA ILE A 26 3.20 -6.51 -6.17
C ILE A 26 3.52 -5.48 -5.07
N HIS A 27 2.55 -4.65 -4.68
CA HIS A 27 2.72 -3.68 -3.59
C HIS A 27 2.96 -4.36 -2.24
N LYS A 28 2.30 -5.49 -1.96
CA LYS A 28 2.55 -6.26 -0.74
C LYS A 28 3.91 -6.95 -0.77
N PHE A 29 4.31 -7.49 -1.91
CA PHE A 29 5.61 -8.16 -2.07
C PHE A 29 6.79 -7.19 -1.88
N THR A 30 6.72 -6.02 -2.51
CA THR A 30 7.81 -5.03 -2.48
C THR A 30 7.94 -4.26 -1.15
N ASN A 31 6.91 -4.23 -0.31
CA ASN A 31 6.90 -3.47 0.95
C ASN A 31 6.90 -4.37 2.21
N GLY A 32 7.42 -5.60 2.10
CA GLY A 32 7.54 -6.51 3.25
C GLY A 32 6.21 -6.98 3.82
N GLY A 33 5.22 -7.22 2.95
CA GLY A 33 3.87 -7.69 3.31
C GLY A 33 2.91 -6.60 3.76
N LYS A 34 3.32 -5.32 3.69
CA LYS A 34 2.50 -4.16 4.07
C LYS A 34 1.97 -3.43 2.85
N GLU A 35 0.94 -2.62 3.07
CA GLU A 35 0.46 -1.69 2.04
C GLU A 35 1.51 -0.60 1.73
N LYS A 36 1.60 -0.23 0.46
CA LYS A 36 2.49 0.83 0.00
C LYS A 36 2.12 2.17 0.66
N ARG A 37 3.11 2.86 1.24
CA ARG A 37 2.89 4.21 1.80
C ARG A 37 2.72 5.24 0.67
N VAL A 38 1.68 6.06 0.76
CA VAL A 38 1.39 7.12 -0.21
C VAL A 38 1.74 8.47 0.40
N ALA A 39 2.77 9.13 -0.13
CA ALA A 39 3.19 10.46 0.33
C ALA A 39 2.51 11.55 -0.50
N ARG A 40 1.28 11.93 -0.13
CA ARG A 40 0.53 13.02 -0.80
C ARG A 40 0.93 14.43 -0.35
N VAL A 41 1.45 14.54 0.87
CA VAL A 41 1.80 15.80 1.54
C VAL A 41 3.30 15.79 1.83
N PRO A 42 4.03 16.93 1.76
CA PRO A 42 5.46 16.97 2.03
C PRO A 42 5.86 16.37 3.38
N TRP A 43 5.00 16.51 4.39
CA TRP A 43 5.20 15.91 5.70
C TRP A 43 5.26 14.37 5.67
N HIS A 44 4.44 13.72 4.83
CA HIS A 44 4.50 12.25 4.67
C HIS A 44 5.83 11.79 4.07
N TRP A 45 6.41 12.58 3.16
CA TRP A 45 7.72 12.29 2.60
C TRP A 45 8.84 12.45 3.63
N TYR A 46 8.78 13.52 4.44
CA TYR A 46 9.73 13.72 5.54
C TYR A 46 9.73 12.53 6.53
N LEU A 47 8.55 12.04 6.90
CA LEU A 47 8.40 10.86 7.76
C LEU A 47 8.90 9.57 7.10
N MET A 48 8.67 9.40 5.79
CA MET A 48 9.17 8.24 5.05
C MET A 48 10.70 8.23 4.98
N GLN A 49 11.34 9.39 4.78
CA GLN A 49 12.78 9.51 4.83
C GLN A 49 13.35 9.29 6.23
N ARG A 50 12.66 9.76 7.27
CA ARG A 50 13.03 9.48 8.66
C ARG A 50 13.07 7.98 8.92
N ASP A 51 12.01 7.26 8.56
CA ASP A 51 11.94 5.81 8.76
C ASP A 51 13.04 5.09 7.97
N LYS A 52 13.38 5.55 6.76
CA LYS A 52 14.52 5.05 5.97
C LYS A 52 15.87 5.24 6.67
N ARG A 53 16.08 6.35 7.38
CA ARG A 53 17.33 6.61 8.13
C ARG A 53 17.41 5.77 9.41
N VAL A 54 16.27 5.58 10.08
CA VAL A 54 16.17 4.84 11.34
C VAL A 54 16.22 3.32 11.12
N SER A 55 15.83 2.83 9.93
CA SER A 55 15.77 1.39 9.65
C SER A 55 17.15 0.72 9.59
N GLY A 56 18.23 1.45 9.33
CA GLY A 56 19.60 0.91 9.25
C GLY A 56 19.87 0.00 8.04
N THR A 57 18.81 -0.56 7.44
CA THR A 57 18.81 -1.33 6.19
C THR A 57 18.67 -0.44 4.96
N GLY A 58 18.42 0.85 5.15
CA GLY A 58 18.16 1.80 4.06
C GLY A 58 16.78 1.61 3.42
N GLU A 59 15.94 0.73 3.94
CA GLU A 59 14.58 0.48 3.44
C GLU A 59 13.54 1.11 4.36
N TYR A 60 12.51 1.74 3.79
CA TYR A 60 11.51 2.51 4.57
C TYR A 60 10.36 1.66 5.12
N TYR A 61 10.18 0.44 4.62
CA TYR A 61 9.11 -0.46 5.05
C TYR A 61 9.49 -1.31 6.28
N ASP A 62 10.79 -1.38 6.60
CA ASP A 62 11.31 -2.02 7.81
C ASP A 62 11.03 -1.14 9.04
N SER A 63 10.06 -1.55 9.84
CA SER A 63 9.62 -0.82 11.02
C SER A 63 10.34 -1.35 12.26
N LYS A 64 11.15 -0.52 12.91
CA LYS A 64 11.77 -0.85 14.20
C LYS A 64 10.73 -0.76 15.32
N VAL A 65 10.11 -1.89 15.68
CA VAL A 65 9.13 -1.95 16.79
C VAL A 65 9.48 -3.02 17.84
N ARG A 66 10.61 -3.72 17.69
CA ARG A 66 11.03 -4.77 18.65
C ARG A 66 12.47 -4.61 19.15
N GLY A 67 12.89 -3.39 19.48
CA GLY A 67 14.20 -3.19 20.12
C GLY A 67 14.68 -1.76 20.34
N SER A 68 14.17 -0.75 19.63
CA SER A 68 14.51 0.66 19.89
C SER A 68 13.50 1.56 19.18
N VAL A 69 12.67 2.24 19.97
CA VAL A 69 11.80 3.36 19.59
C VAL A 69 10.68 3.05 18.58
N CYS A 70 9.57 2.55 19.14
CA CYS A 70 8.26 2.59 18.50
C CYS A 70 7.81 4.06 18.33
N VAL A 71 8.17 4.70 17.21
CA VAL A 71 7.46 5.91 16.77
C VAL A 71 6.38 5.46 15.78
N CYS A 72 5.43 4.69 16.31
CA CYS A 72 4.18 4.42 15.61
C CYS A 72 3.48 5.78 15.44
N VAL A 73 3.55 6.36 14.24
CA VAL A 73 2.56 7.34 13.78
C VAL A 73 1.22 6.62 13.51
N CYS A 74 0.90 5.62 14.33
CA CYS A 74 -0.36 4.90 14.38
C CYS A 74 -1.48 5.77 14.97
N VAL A 75 -1.14 6.96 15.49
CA VAL A 75 -2.11 7.96 15.95
C VAL A 75 -2.88 8.61 14.79
N TYR A 76 -2.32 8.70 13.57
CA TYR A 76 -2.98 9.41 12.47
C TYR A 76 -3.94 8.55 11.62
N LYS A 77 -3.77 7.22 11.61
CA LYS A 77 -4.64 6.35 10.80
C LYS A 77 -6.07 6.21 11.37
N ARG A 78 -6.30 6.58 12.64
CA ARG A 78 -7.64 6.56 13.25
C ARG A 78 -8.44 7.85 13.03
N ILE A 79 -7.81 8.91 12.52
CA ILE A 79 -8.43 10.24 12.39
C ILE A 79 -8.91 10.52 10.94
N TYR A 80 -8.31 9.91 9.92
CA TYR A 80 -8.60 10.24 8.50
C TYR A 80 -9.48 9.23 7.76
N ILE A 81 -10.23 8.38 8.47
CA ILE A 81 -11.25 7.48 7.90
C ILE A 81 -12.69 8.02 8.11
N TYR A 82 -12.84 9.19 8.74
CA TYR A 82 -14.14 9.85 8.99
C TYR A 82 -14.26 11.23 8.31
N VAL A 83 -13.82 11.37 7.06
CA VAL A 83 -14.23 12.47 6.17
C VAL A 83 -14.57 11.88 4.81
#